data_AF-A0A2H6AG16-F1
#
_entry.id   AF-A0A2H6AG16-F1
#
_cell.length_a   1.000
_cell.length_b   1.000
_cell.length_c   1.000
_cell.angle_alpha   90.00
_cell.angle_beta   90.00
_cell.angle_gamma   90.00
#
_symmetry.space_group_name_H-M   'P 1'
#
loop_
_entity.id
_entity.type
_entity.pdbx_description
1 polymer ?
#
loop_
_entity_poly.entity_id
_entity_poly.type
_entity_poly.pdbx_seq_one_letter_code
_entity_poly.pdbx_strand_id
1 'polypeptide(L)'
;MYYLLTGRPPCSGGNLDEIFAAIRAGDILPIQQLRPDTPKDLLAICGKCLQLVPGARYQSAAELAAELRRFLTGEPLVGPVAERAYRFRLWFRHPARIRDAGVVLTSLSAAFALWCMLGLLLLATGVLQPPSPAALFWHIALWLGFGYVPSLVAGIFILLHRYWALCAGLALTGTGLMLMLADLCGWYHSSYDMGGLIGDRRVVLVVNLLITTLFALAFLIQIPAWRAWHALYRPRARRQHLPR
;
A
#
# COMPACT_ATOMS: atom_id res chain seq x y z
N MET A 1 18.37 -22.37 -15.50
CA MET A 1 17.40 -21.26 -15.47
C MET A 1 17.22 -20.59 -16.84
N TYR A 2 18.29 -20.07 -17.47
CA TYR A 2 18.21 -19.48 -18.83
C TYR A 2 17.42 -20.35 -19.81
N TYR A 3 17.78 -21.63 -19.92
CA TYR A 3 17.08 -22.60 -20.78
C TYR A 3 15.58 -22.72 -20.46
N LEU A 4 15.19 -22.71 -19.17
CA LEU A 4 13.78 -22.77 -18.78
C LEU A 4 13.00 -21.51 -19.21
N LEU A 5 13.68 -20.37 -19.35
CA LEU A 5 13.08 -19.13 -19.77
C LEU A 5 13.00 -19.01 -21.29
N THR A 6 14.03 -19.46 -22.01
CA THR A 6 14.21 -19.20 -23.44
C THR A 6 14.01 -20.43 -24.33
N GLY A 7 13.98 -21.65 -23.77
CA GLY A 7 13.94 -22.92 -24.50
C GLY A 7 15.26 -23.27 -25.20
N ARG A 8 16.33 -22.50 -24.98
CA ARG A 8 17.62 -22.66 -25.66
C ARG A 8 18.78 -22.51 -24.67
N PRO A 9 19.93 -23.16 -24.91
CA PRO A 9 21.10 -22.97 -24.05
C PRO A 9 21.63 -21.53 -24.21
N PRO A 10 22.34 -20.99 -23.18
CA PRO A 10 22.85 -19.62 -23.21
C PRO A 10 23.94 -19.40 -24.26
N CYS A 11 24.76 -20.42 -24.54
CA CYS A 11 25.73 -20.46 -25.63
C CYS A 11 25.46 -21.70 -26.49
N SER A 12 25.70 -21.60 -27.79
CA SER A 12 25.54 -22.69 -28.76
C SER A 12 26.63 -22.61 -29.83
N GLY A 13 27.13 -23.76 -30.29
CA GLY A 13 28.14 -23.88 -31.34
C GLY A 13 28.04 -25.26 -32.02
N GLY A 14 28.67 -25.42 -33.18
CA GLY A 14 28.66 -26.67 -33.95
C GLY A 14 29.55 -27.77 -33.37
N ASN A 15 30.47 -27.43 -32.47
CA ASN A 15 31.36 -28.35 -31.75
C ASN A 15 31.69 -27.81 -30.35
N LEU A 16 32.40 -28.60 -29.54
CA LEU A 16 32.76 -28.24 -28.16
C LEU A 16 33.68 -27.02 -28.08
N ASP A 17 34.62 -26.86 -29.02
CA ASP A 17 35.58 -25.76 -29.01
C ASP A 17 34.89 -24.41 -29.23
N GLU A 18 33.94 -24.35 -30.16
CA GLU A 18 33.08 -23.18 -30.38
C GLU A 18 32.24 -22.83 -29.16
N ILE A 19 31.67 -23.83 -28.47
CA ILE A 19 30.89 -23.61 -27.24
C ILE A 19 31.78 -23.03 -26.14
N PHE A 20 32.98 -23.58 -25.94
CA PHE A 20 33.92 -23.04 -24.95
C PHE A 20 34.40 -21.64 -25.29
N ALA A 21 34.62 -21.34 -26.58
CA ALA A 21 34.94 -20.00 -27.05
C ALA A 21 33.79 -19.01 -26.73
N ALA A 22 32.54 -19.37 -27.05
CA ALA A 22 31.37 -18.55 -26.76
C ALA A 22 31.17 -18.30 -25.25
N ILE A 23 31.40 -19.32 -24.42
CA ILE A 23 31.34 -19.19 -22.95
C ILE A 23 32.41 -18.22 -22.45
N ARG A 24 33.64 -18.29 -22.96
CA ARG A 24 34.73 -17.37 -22.56
C ARG A 24 34.49 -15.94 -23.02
N ALA A 25 33.91 -15.77 -24.20
CA ALA A 25 33.54 -14.46 -24.74
C ALA A 25 32.34 -13.83 -24.02
N GLY A 26 31.50 -14.65 -23.36
CA GLY A 26 30.24 -14.19 -22.79
C GLY A 26 29.20 -13.85 -23.85
N ASP A 27 29.31 -14.46 -25.03
CA ASP A 27 28.38 -14.31 -26.15
C ASP A 27 27.07 -15.04 -25.85
N ILE A 28 26.33 -14.49 -24.90
CA ILE A 28 25.03 -14.97 -24.46
C ILE A 28 23.97 -14.05 -25.05
N LEU A 29 23.05 -14.63 -25.82
CA LEU A 29 21.95 -13.87 -26.38
C LEU A 29 21.06 -13.31 -25.25
N PRO A 30 20.74 -12.01 -25.23
CA PRO A 30 19.90 -11.44 -24.19
C PRO A 30 18.52 -12.11 -24.14
N ILE A 31 18.06 -12.47 -22.94
CA ILE A 31 16.75 -13.12 -22.75
C ILE A 31 15.61 -12.27 -23.32
N GLN A 32 15.71 -10.94 -23.27
CA GLN A 32 14.69 -10.04 -23.82
C GLN A 32 14.47 -10.21 -25.33
N GLN A 33 15.50 -10.64 -26.08
CA GLN A 33 15.36 -10.87 -27.52
C GLN A 33 14.58 -12.15 -27.82
N LEU A 34 14.71 -13.17 -26.96
CA LEU A 34 14.01 -14.45 -27.11
C LEU A 34 12.64 -14.46 -26.44
N ARG A 35 12.50 -13.74 -25.33
CA ARG A 35 11.28 -13.68 -24.52
C ARG A 35 11.11 -12.28 -23.93
N PRO A 36 10.59 -11.32 -24.71
CA PRO A 36 10.44 -9.92 -24.28
C PRO A 36 9.51 -9.74 -23.09
N ASP A 37 8.58 -10.67 -22.87
CA ASP A 37 7.64 -10.67 -21.73
C ASP A 37 8.26 -11.06 -20.38
N THR A 38 9.55 -11.38 -20.33
CA THR A 38 10.22 -11.83 -19.10
C THR A 38 10.29 -10.69 -18.07
N PRO A 39 9.88 -10.90 -16.80
CA PRO A 39 9.97 -9.88 -15.76
C PRO A 39 11.41 -9.38 -15.54
N LYS A 40 11.57 -8.05 -15.35
CA LYS A 40 12.88 -7.41 -15.13
C LYS A 40 13.70 -8.03 -13.99
N ASP A 41 13.05 -8.40 -12.90
CA ASP A 41 13.72 -9.05 -11.78
C ASP A 41 14.29 -10.42 -12.15
N LEU A 42 13.54 -11.21 -12.91
CA LEU A 42 13.99 -12.52 -13.33
C LEU A 42 15.12 -12.42 -14.35
N LEU A 43 15.12 -11.38 -15.19
CA LEU A 43 16.25 -11.02 -16.05
C LEU A 43 17.49 -10.67 -15.23
N ALA A 44 17.34 -9.91 -14.14
CA ALA A 44 18.44 -9.53 -13.25
C ALA A 44 19.04 -10.76 -12.53
N ILE A 45 18.19 -11.64 -11.97
CA ILE A 45 18.65 -12.89 -11.33
C ILE A 45 19.38 -13.76 -12.36
N CYS A 46 18.82 -13.94 -13.55
CA CYS A 46 19.45 -14.75 -14.59
C CYS A 46 20.77 -14.14 -15.07
N GLY A 47 20.81 -12.83 -15.25
CA GLY A 47 22.01 -12.10 -15.63
C GLY A 47 23.12 -12.24 -14.59
N LYS A 48 22.79 -12.18 -13.29
CA LYS A 48 23.77 -12.39 -12.21
C LYS A 48 24.31 -13.83 -12.18
N CYS A 49 23.48 -14.83 -12.44
CA CYS A 49 23.93 -16.23 -12.59
C CYS A 49 24.90 -16.43 -13.76
N LEU A 50 24.78 -15.63 -14.82
CA LEU A 50 25.53 -15.78 -16.07
C LEU A 50 26.78 -14.87 -16.15
N GLN A 51 27.13 -14.15 -15.09
CA GLN A 51 28.32 -13.30 -15.06
C GLN A 51 29.59 -14.12 -15.37
N LEU A 52 30.49 -13.57 -16.18
CA LEU A 52 31.75 -14.25 -16.50
C LEU A 52 32.67 -14.35 -15.29
N VAL A 53 32.77 -13.27 -14.51
CA VAL A 53 33.59 -13.20 -13.29
C VAL A 53 32.91 -14.01 -12.17
N PRO A 54 33.56 -15.05 -11.60
CA PRO A 54 32.97 -15.88 -10.54
C PRO A 54 32.52 -15.08 -9.31
N GLY A 55 33.30 -14.07 -8.89
CA GLY A 55 32.96 -13.18 -7.77
C GLY A 55 31.73 -12.29 -8.01
N ALA A 56 31.28 -12.13 -9.26
CA ALA A 56 30.09 -11.36 -9.60
C ALA A 56 28.80 -12.23 -9.61
N ARG A 57 28.92 -13.55 -9.48
CA ARG A 57 27.79 -14.48 -9.37
C ARG A 57 27.25 -14.52 -7.94
N TYR A 58 26.14 -15.22 -7.74
CA TYR A 58 25.75 -15.67 -6.40
C TYR A 58 26.82 -16.63 -5.88
N GLN A 59 27.31 -16.39 -4.67
CA GLN A 59 28.43 -17.15 -4.09
C GLN A 59 27.98 -18.51 -3.56
N SER A 60 26.67 -18.69 -3.37
CA SER A 60 26.08 -19.98 -3.01
C SER A 60 24.73 -20.20 -3.67
N ALA A 61 24.32 -21.47 -3.78
CA ALA A 61 22.97 -21.83 -4.19
C ALA A 61 21.92 -21.29 -3.19
N ALA A 62 22.27 -21.15 -1.91
CA ALA A 62 21.40 -20.56 -0.89
C ALA A 62 21.10 -19.09 -1.17
N GLU A 63 22.09 -18.31 -1.60
CA GLU A 63 21.88 -16.91 -2.01
C GLU A 63 20.95 -16.81 -3.21
N LEU A 64 21.16 -17.64 -4.24
CA LEU A 64 20.25 -17.69 -5.41
C LEU A 64 18.82 -18.09 -4.99
N ALA A 65 18.68 -19.08 -4.11
CA ALA A 65 17.39 -19.53 -3.62
C ALA A 65 16.68 -18.45 -2.80
N ALA A 66 17.39 -17.72 -1.95
CA ALA A 66 16.86 -16.59 -1.19
C ALA A 66 16.37 -15.48 -2.13
N GLU A 67 17.13 -15.20 -3.18
CA GLU A 67 16.77 -14.19 -4.16
C GLU A 67 15.54 -14.58 -5.00
N LEU A 68 15.44 -15.85 -5.39
CA LEU A 68 14.26 -16.39 -6.07
C LEU A 68 13.01 -16.35 -5.18
N ARG A 69 13.16 -16.62 -3.87
CA ARG A 69 12.06 -16.47 -2.90
C ARG A 69 11.57 -15.03 -2.85
N ARG A 70 12.48 -14.04 -2.79
CA ARG A 70 12.12 -12.61 -2.84
C ARG A 70 11.34 -12.26 -4.09
N PHE A 71 11.79 -12.74 -5.24
CA PHE A 71 11.06 -12.57 -6.51
C PHE A 71 9.64 -13.15 -6.44
N LEU A 72 9.48 -14.36 -5.89
CA LEU A 72 8.17 -15.02 -5.76
C LEU A 72 7.25 -14.34 -4.74
N THR A 73 7.78 -13.75 -3.67
CA THR A 73 7.01 -13.02 -2.66
C THR A 73 6.76 -11.56 -3.00
N GLY A 74 7.37 -11.05 -4.08
CA GLY A 74 7.30 -9.65 -4.47
C GLY A 74 8.15 -8.73 -3.60
N GLU A 75 9.14 -9.28 -2.91
CA GLU A 75 10.16 -8.56 -2.18
C GLU A 75 11.27 -8.03 -3.11
N PRO A 76 11.91 -6.90 -2.77
CA PRO A 76 12.99 -6.34 -3.58
C PRO A 76 14.26 -7.22 -3.57
N LEU A 77 14.88 -7.35 -4.74
CA LEU A 77 16.14 -8.07 -4.98
C LEU A 77 17.37 -7.40 -4.31
N VAL A 78 18.35 -8.21 -3.91
CA VAL A 78 19.66 -7.82 -3.36
C VAL A 78 20.68 -7.71 -4.51
N GLY A 79 20.73 -6.55 -5.16
CA GLY A 79 21.67 -6.29 -6.26
C GLY A 79 21.97 -4.80 -6.49
N PRO A 80 23.07 -4.49 -7.22
CA PRO A 80 23.49 -3.13 -7.48
C PRO A 80 22.47 -2.40 -8.36
N VAL A 81 21.71 -1.53 -7.70
CA VAL A 81 20.95 -0.40 -8.25
C VAL A 81 20.06 -0.71 -9.47
N ALA A 82 19.09 -1.59 -9.29
CA ALA A 82 17.80 -1.39 -9.97
C ALA A 82 16.97 -0.36 -9.16
N GLU A 83 17.11 0.90 -9.57
CA GLU A 83 16.14 2.02 -9.50
C GLU A 83 15.36 2.20 -8.18
N ARG A 84 15.61 3.27 -7.42
CA ARG A 84 14.70 3.70 -6.32
C ARG A 84 13.23 3.75 -6.77
N ALA A 85 12.98 4.18 -8.00
CA ALA A 85 11.65 4.17 -8.61
C ALA A 85 11.07 2.75 -8.77
N TYR A 86 11.89 1.76 -9.10
CA TYR A 86 11.50 0.35 -9.18
C TYR A 86 11.18 -0.22 -7.79
N ARG A 87 12.05 0.01 -6.80
CA ARG A 87 11.81 -0.39 -5.40
C ARG A 87 10.57 0.28 -4.82
N PHE A 88 10.37 1.56 -5.10
CA PHE A 88 9.17 2.30 -4.71
C PHE A 88 7.93 1.69 -5.37
N ARG A 89 7.97 1.42 -6.69
CA ARG A 89 6.87 0.79 -7.41
C ARG A 89 6.52 -0.60 -6.89
N LEU A 90 7.51 -1.40 -6.50
CA LEU A 90 7.31 -2.72 -5.91
C LEU A 90 6.71 -2.62 -4.50
N TRP A 91 7.16 -1.65 -3.70
CA TRP A 91 6.58 -1.36 -2.39
C TRP A 91 5.08 -1.04 -2.46
N PHE A 92 4.62 -0.30 -3.48
CA PHE A 92 3.19 -0.05 -3.74
C PHE A 92 2.38 -1.31 -4.10
N ARG A 93 3.04 -2.40 -4.52
CA ARG A 93 2.37 -3.64 -4.95
C ARG A 93 2.43 -4.74 -3.88
N HIS A 94 3.12 -4.49 -2.78
CA HIS A 94 3.30 -5.48 -1.73
C HIS A 94 1.97 -5.76 -1.00
N PRO A 95 1.58 -7.03 -0.79
CA PRO A 95 0.28 -7.37 -0.18
C PRO A 95 0.11 -6.84 1.26
N ALA A 96 1.23 -6.63 1.97
CA ALA A 96 1.21 -6.00 3.30
C ALA A 96 0.52 -4.64 3.33
N ARG A 97 0.51 -3.88 2.22
CA ARG A 97 -0.16 -2.56 2.15
C ARG A 97 -1.66 -2.65 2.41
N ILE A 98 -2.30 -3.76 2.02
CA ILE A 98 -3.74 -4.01 2.28
C ILE A 98 -3.97 -4.19 3.78
N ARG A 99 -3.11 -4.96 4.45
CA ARG A 99 -3.16 -5.15 5.90
C ARG A 99 -2.91 -3.84 6.63
N ASP A 100 -1.88 -3.08 6.24
CA ASP A 100 -1.54 -1.80 6.86
C ASP A 100 -2.72 -0.82 6.80
N ALA A 101 -3.41 -0.74 5.65
CA ALA A 101 -4.62 0.07 5.50
C ALA A 101 -5.76 -0.39 6.42
N GLY A 102 -6.01 -1.70 6.53
CA GLY A 102 -7.02 -2.23 7.44
C GLY A 102 -6.71 -1.93 8.90
N VAL A 103 -5.46 -2.10 9.33
CA VAL A 103 -5.02 -1.81 10.71
C VAL A 103 -5.16 -0.33 11.02
N VAL A 104 -4.62 0.56 10.18
CA VAL A 104 -4.67 2.01 10.43
C VAL A 104 -6.12 2.50 10.47
N LEU A 105 -6.95 2.09 9.52
CA LEU A 105 -8.34 2.49 9.47
C LEU A 105 -9.11 2.01 10.72
N THR A 106 -8.90 0.76 11.14
CA THR A 106 -9.55 0.20 12.32
C THR A 106 -9.11 0.92 13.60
N SER A 107 -7.80 1.04 13.83
CA SER A 107 -7.24 1.65 15.03
C SER A 107 -7.63 3.13 15.16
N LEU A 108 -7.55 3.89 14.07
CA LEU A 108 -7.89 5.30 14.09
C LEU A 108 -9.40 5.51 14.31
N SER A 109 -10.25 4.73 13.63
CA SER A 109 -11.70 4.82 13.79
C SER A 109 -12.14 4.41 15.20
N ALA A 110 -11.49 3.40 15.79
CA ALA A 110 -11.74 3.01 17.18
C ALA A 110 -11.34 4.13 18.16
N ALA A 111 -10.18 4.76 17.97
CA ALA A 111 -9.75 5.88 18.81
C ALA A 111 -10.73 7.07 18.75
N PHE A 112 -11.21 7.43 17.56
CA PHE A 112 -12.22 8.47 17.41
C PHE A 112 -13.59 8.08 17.97
N ALA A 113 -14.01 6.82 17.80
CA ALA A 113 -15.25 6.34 18.42
C ALA A 113 -15.18 6.41 19.95
N LEU A 114 -14.05 6.02 20.55
CA LEU A 114 -13.81 6.15 21.99
C LEU A 114 -13.81 7.62 22.44
N TRP A 115 -13.19 8.51 21.66
CA TRP A 115 -13.23 9.95 21.92
C TRP A 115 -14.67 10.50 21.91
N CYS A 116 -15.49 10.10 20.94
CA CYS A 116 -16.91 10.46 20.89
C CYS A 116 -17.70 9.89 22.07
N MET A 117 -17.47 8.64 22.45
CA MET A 117 -18.09 8.02 23.63
C MET A 117 -17.72 8.76 24.91
N LEU A 118 -16.46 9.17 25.06
CA LEU A 118 -16.01 10.00 26.18
C LEU A 118 -16.74 11.36 26.19
N GLY A 119 -16.90 12.00 25.02
CA GLY A 119 -17.67 13.25 24.90
C GLY A 119 -19.13 13.08 25.34
N LEU A 120 -19.79 12.00 24.94
CA LEU A 120 -21.16 11.69 25.38
C LEU A 120 -21.23 11.41 26.89
N LEU A 121 -20.25 10.69 27.44
CA LEU A 121 -20.17 10.41 28.87
C LEU A 121 -20.02 11.71 29.68
N LEU A 122 -19.13 12.61 29.25
CA LEU A 122 -18.90 13.91 29.89
C LEU A 122 -20.12 14.85 29.77
N LEU A 123 -20.88 14.75 28.69
CA LEU A 123 -22.16 15.44 28.53
C LEU A 123 -23.22 14.86 29.49
N ALA A 124 -23.29 13.53 29.61
CA ALA A 124 -24.24 12.83 30.48
C ALA A 124 -23.97 13.07 31.97
N THR A 125 -22.70 13.21 32.37
CA THR A 125 -22.32 13.53 33.76
C THR A 125 -22.45 15.03 34.09
N GLY A 126 -22.79 15.88 33.11
CA GLY A 126 -22.92 17.32 33.30
C GLY A 126 -21.59 18.07 33.48
N VAL A 127 -20.46 17.39 33.22
CA VAL A 127 -19.12 18.00 33.24
C VAL A 127 -18.95 18.94 32.04
N LEU A 128 -19.42 18.52 30.87
CA LEU A 128 -19.54 19.39 29.71
C LEU A 128 -20.89 20.12 29.78
N GLN A 129 -20.84 21.45 29.91
CA GLN A 129 -22.01 22.32 29.89
C GLN A 129 -21.99 23.21 28.64
N PRO A 130 -22.17 22.63 27.44
CA PRO A 130 -22.21 23.42 26.22
C PRO A 130 -23.47 24.29 26.17
N PRO A 131 -23.44 25.42 25.46
CA PRO A 131 -24.61 26.30 25.31
C PRO A 131 -25.80 25.60 24.64
N SER A 132 -25.56 24.55 23.84
CA SER A 132 -26.60 23.74 23.20
C SER A 132 -26.30 22.23 23.30
N PRO A 133 -26.67 21.56 24.42
CA PRO A 133 -26.40 20.13 24.63
C PRO A 133 -26.94 19.21 23.54
N ALA A 134 -28.15 19.51 23.04
CA ALA A 134 -28.78 18.72 21.98
C ALA A 134 -28.03 18.81 20.64
N ALA A 135 -27.49 19.98 20.30
CA ALA A 135 -26.71 20.16 19.07
C ALA A 135 -25.40 19.38 19.13
N LEU A 136 -24.70 19.44 20.27
CA LEU A 136 -23.48 18.66 20.49
C LEU A 136 -23.75 17.15 20.44
N PHE A 137 -24.84 16.69 21.06
CA PHE A 137 -25.25 15.29 20.99
C PHE A 137 -25.45 14.82 19.54
N TRP A 138 -26.23 15.56 18.75
CA TRP A 138 -26.47 15.21 17.35
C TRP A 138 -25.20 15.25 16.51
N HIS A 139 -24.32 16.21 16.77
CA HIS A 139 -23.03 16.28 16.12
C HIS A 139 -22.19 15.03 16.39
N ILE A 140 -22.07 14.62 17.65
CA ILE A 140 -21.34 13.40 18.03
C ILE A 140 -22.01 12.16 17.43
N ALA A 141 -23.34 12.07 17.49
CA ALA A 141 -24.10 10.94 16.95
C ALA A 141 -23.91 10.79 15.43
N LEU A 142 -23.90 11.90 14.68
CA LEU A 142 -23.66 11.90 13.23
C LEU A 142 -22.24 11.42 12.90
N TRP A 143 -21.22 11.95 13.56
CA TRP A 143 -19.83 11.51 13.34
C TRP A 143 -19.63 10.04 13.72
N LEU A 144 -20.21 9.60 14.83
CA LEU A 144 -20.13 8.22 15.26
C LEU A 144 -20.83 7.28 14.27
N GLY A 145 -22.07 7.58 13.91
CA GLY A 145 -22.93 6.72 13.09
C GLY A 145 -22.58 6.69 11.59
N PHE A 146 -22.13 7.81 11.02
CA PHE A 146 -21.85 7.91 9.58
C PHE A 146 -20.36 8.04 9.24
N GLY A 147 -19.52 8.41 10.21
CA GLY A 147 -18.07 8.53 10.03
C GLY A 147 -17.33 7.34 10.61
N TYR A 148 -17.21 7.29 11.94
CA TYR A 148 -16.27 6.42 12.64
C TYR A 148 -16.70 4.96 12.68
N VAL A 149 -17.97 4.64 12.97
CA VAL A 149 -18.45 3.24 13.01
C VAL A 149 -18.38 2.60 11.62
N PRO A 150 -18.87 3.22 10.53
CA PRO A 150 -18.71 2.65 9.19
C PRO A 150 -17.25 2.47 8.78
N SER A 151 -16.38 3.41 9.15
CA SER A 151 -14.94 3.32 8.87
C SER A 151 -14.27 2.19 9.66
N LEU A 152 -14.67 1.98 10.92
CA LEU A 152 -14.23 0.86 11.74
C LEU A 152 -14.63 -0.48 11.11
N VAL A 153 -15.89 -0.61 10.70
CA VAL A 153 -16.41 -1.81 10.03
C VAL A 153 -15.69 -2.05 8.70
N ALA A 154 -15.45 -1.01 7.91
CA ALA A 154 -14.67 -1.11 6.68
C ALA A 154 -13.24 -1.59 6.96
N GLY A 155 -12.58 -1.06 8.00
CA GLY A 155 -11.26 -1.50 8.44
C GLY A 155 -11.22 -2.99 8.80
N ILE A 156 -12.19 -3.46 9.59
CA ILE A 156 -12.33 -4.88 9.95
C ILE A 156 -12.56 -5.72 8.69
N PHE A 157 -13.42 -5.29 7.77
CA PHE A 157 -13.68 -6.01 6.53
C PHE A 157 -12.47 -6.09 5.59
N ILE A 158 -11.61 -5.06 5.55
CA ILE A 158 -10.33 -5.13 4.85
C ILE A 158 -9.44 -6.23 5.46
N LEU A 159 -9.39 -6.32 6.79
CA LEU A 159 -8.65 -7.37 7.51
C LEU A 159 -9.25 -8.77 7.30
N LEU A 160 -10.56 -8.86 7.10
CA LEU A 160 -11.28 -10.10 6.74
C LEU A 160 -11.23 -10.42 5.23
N HIS A 161 -10.30 -9.81 4.49
CA HIS A 161 -10.10 -10.02 3.04
C HIS A 161 -11.33 -9.70 2.17
N ARG A 162 -12.23 -8.80 2.64
CA ARG A 162 -13.38 -8.31 1.88
C ARG A 162 -13.01 -7.01 1.15
N TYR A 163 -12.46 -7.15 -0.05
CA TYR A 163 -11.80 -6.03 -0.73
C TYR A 163 -12.70 -4.88 -1.22
N TRP A 164 -14.02 -5.08 -1.31
CA TRP A 164 -14.96 -3.97 -1.55
C TRP A 164 -14.88 -2.90 -0.45
N ALA A 165 -14.46 -3.29 0.76
CA ALA A 165 -14.27 -2.39 1.87
C ALA A 165 -13.11 -1.40 1.67
N LEU A 166 -12.19 -1.66 0.73
CA LEU A 166 -11.17 -0.66 0.33
C LEU A 166 -11.80 0.53 -0.40
N CYS A 167 -12.81 0.30 -1.26
CA CYS A 167 -13.57 1.40 -1.87
C CYS A 167 -14.32 2.20 -0.80
N ALA A 168 -14.98 1.49 0.11
CA ALA A 168 -15.75 2.10 1.18
C ALA A 168 -14.85 2.93 2.10
N GLY A 169 -13.69 2.39 2.50
CA GLY A 169 -12.70 3.10 3.31
C GLY A 169 -12.17 4.36 2.63
N LEU A 170 -11.91 4.32 1.31
CA LEU A 170 -11.44 5.48 0.54
C LEU A 170 -12.51 6.56 0.46
N ALA A 171 -13.77 6.16 0.22
CA ALA A 171 -14.89 7.08 0.18
C ALA A 171 -15.10 7.75 1.55
N LEU A 172 -15.17 6.96 2.62
CA LEU A 172 -15.40 7.47 3.98
C LEU A 172 -14.28 8.39 4.46
N THR A 173 -13.01 7.98 4.31
CA THR A 173 -11.88 8.82 4.71
C THR A 173 -11.71 10.05 3.81
N GLY A 174 -12.01 9.93 2.52
CA GLY A 174 -12.02 11.05 1.58
C GLY A 174 -13.09 12.09 1.91
N THR A 175 -14.32 11.65 2.22
CA THR A 175 -15.40 12.53 2.66
C THR A 175 -15.05 13.21 3.98
N GLY A 176 -14.53 12.47 4.96
CA GLY A 176 -14.09 13.05 6.24
C GLY A 176 -12.98 14.10 6.05
N LEU A 177 -11.98 13.81 5.23
CA LEU A 177 -10.91 14.75 4.88
C LEU A 177 -11.46 16.01 4.19
N MET A 178 -12.41 15.85 3.26
CA MET A 178 -13.05 16.99 2.58
C MET A 178 -13.80 17.89 3.57
N LEU A 179 -14.55 17.30 4.51
CA LEU A 179 -15.26 18.06 5.55
C LEU A 179 -14.28 18.80 6.48
N MET A 180 -13.18 18.16 6.86
CA MET A 180 -12.14 18.78 7.68
C MET A 180 -11.42 19.93 6.96
N LEU A 181 -11.14 19.77 5.67
CA LEU A 181 -10.57 20.85 4.86
C LEU A 181 -11.55 22.01 4.67
N ALA A 182 -12.83 21.72 4.46
CA ALA A 182 -13.88 22.75 4.37
C ALA A 182 -14.01 23.53 5.69
N ASP A 183 -13.89 22.86 6.84
CA ASP A 183 -13.84 23.48 8.15
C ASP A 183 -12.61 24.39 8.30
N LEU A 184 -11.42 23.91 7.90
CA LEU A 184 -10.19 24.71 7.91
C LEU A 184 -10.26 25.95 7.00
N CYS A 185 -10.96 25.85 5.87
CA CYS A 185 -11.21 26.97 4.96
C CYS A 185 -12.31 27.92 5.45
N GLY A 186 -12.96 27.63 6.59
CA GLY A 186 -14.02 28.45 7.16
C GLY A 186 -15.35 28.36 6.42
N TRP A 187 -15.54 27.37 5.55
CA TRP A 187 -16.79 27.17 4.80
C TRP A 187 -17.92 26.67 5.71
N TYR A 188 -17.56 26.00 6.78
CA TYR A 188 -18.43 25.61 7.87
C TYR A 188 -17.61 25.65 9.17
N HIS A 189 -18.25 25.84 10.32
CA HIS A 189 -17.58 25.79 11.62
C HIS A 189 -18.13 24.58 12.39
N SER A 190 -17.39 23.47 12.34
CA SER A 190 -17.65 22.23 13.09
C SER A 190 -17.20 22.31 14.55
N SER A 191 -16.55 23.41 14.93
CA SER A 191 -16.01 23.62 16.28
C SER A 191 -17.14 24.06 17.20
N TYR A 192 -17.86 23.10 17.77
CA TYR A 192 -18.85 23.39 18.81
C TYR A 192 -18.12 23.77 20.09
N ASP A 193 -18.50 24.92 20.66
CA ASP A 193 -18.03 25.34 21.96
C ASP A 193 -18.40 24.28 23.01
N MET A 194 -17.39 23.55 23.47
CA MET A 194 -17.49 22.48 24.47
C MET A 194 -17.67 23.05 25.89
N GLY A 195 -18.47 24.10 26.05
CA GLY A 195 -18.68 24.78 27.33
C GLY A 195 -17.42 25.47 27.86
N GLY A 196 -16.64 26.12 26.98
CA GLY A 196 -15.44 26.87 27.35
C GLY A 196 -14.14 26.04 27.40
N LEU A 197 -14.21 24.72 27.24
CA LEU A 197 -13.03 23.84 27.26
C LEU A 197 -12.04 24.12 26.10
N ILE A 198 -12.54 24.66 24.99
CA ILE A 198 -11.78 25.03 23.79
C ILE A 198 -12.14 26.46 23.37
N GLY A 199 -12.16 27.40 24.32
CA GLY A 199 -12.49 28.80 24.04
C GLY A 199 -11.42 29.55 23.25
N ASP A 200 -10.16 29.11 23.29
CA ASP A 200 -9.07 29.74 22.53
C ASP A 200 -9.06 29.25 21.08
N ARG A 201 -9.25 30.20 20.16
CA ARG A 201 -9.20 29.99 18.71
C ARG A 201 -7.91 29.31 18.24
N ARG A 202 -6.78 29.51 18.94
CA ARG A 202 -5.51 28.83 18.63
C ARG A 202 -5.58 27.33 18.93
N VAL A 203 -6.20 26.96 20.04
CA VAL A 203 -6.36 25.55 20.43
C VAL A 203 -7.28 24.84 19.47
N VAL A 204 -8.41 25.47 19.09
CA VAL A 204 -9.33 24.95 18.06
C VAL A 204 -8.57 24.67 16.75
N LEU A 205 -7.78 25.64 16.28
CA LEU A 205 -7.02 25.50 15.04
C LEU A 205 -6.02 24.35 15.09
N VAL A 206 -5.29 24.20 16.21
CA VAL A 206 -4.32 23.12 16.40
C VAL A 206 -5.01 21.76 16.41
N VAL A 207 -6.14 21.63 17.10
CA VAL A 207 -6.93 20.39 17.13
C VAL A 207 -7.46 20.05 15.74
N ASN A 208 -8.01 21.01 15.00
CA ASN A 208 -8.53 20.76 13.65
C ASN A 208 -7.41 20.39 12.67
N LEU A 209 -6.23 21.02 12.77
CA LEU A 209 -5.05 20.62 12.01
C LEU A 209 -4.60 19.19 12.32
N LEU A 210 -4.57 18.82 13.61
CA LEU A 210 -4.22 17.46 14.03
C LEU A 210 -5.23 16.43 13.47
N ILE A 211 -6.53 16.68 13.61
CA ILE A 211 -7.55 15.77 13.09
C ILE A 211 -7.45 15.67 11.56
N THR A 212 -7.28 16.80 10.86
CA THR A 212 -7.10 16.84 9.40
C THR A 212 -5.90 16.02 8.95
N THR A 213 -4.76 16.15 9.64
CA THR A 213 -3.56 15.36 9.33
C THR A 213 -3.77 13.86 9.54
N LEU A 214 -4.50 13.46 10.59
CA LEU A 214 -4.85 12.05 10.81
C LEU A 214 -5.74 11.49 9.69
N PHE A 215 -6.75 12.25 9.25
CA PHE A 215 -7.59 11.87 8.10
C PHE A 215 -6.79 11.79 6.80
N ALA A 216 -5.88 12.74 6.55
CA ALA A 216 -5.01 12.73 5.39
C ALA A 216 -4.10 11.49 5.37
N LEU A 217 -3.50 11.14 6.51
CA LEU A 217 -2.68 9.93 6.63
C LEU A 217 -3.49 8.66 6.39
N ALA A 218 -4.69 8.56 6.99
CA ALA A 218 -5.58 7.42 6.79
C ALA A 218 -6.00 7.27 5.32
N PHE A 219 -6.27 8.37 4.63
CA PHE A 219 -6.58 8.38 3.20
C PHE A 219 -5.38 7.97 2.35
N LEU A 220 -4.20 8.56 2.60
CA LEU A 220 -2.98 8.30 1.84
C LEU A 220 -2.51 6.84 1.94
N ILE A 221 -2.69 6.19 3.09
CA ILE A 221 -2.33 4.78 3.31
C ILE A 221 -3.24 3.82 2.52
N GLN A 222 -4.47 4.24 2.18
CA GLN A 222 -5.37 3.41 1.37
C GLN A 222 -5.03 3.42 -0.13
N ILE A 223 -4.35 4.46 -0.63
CA ILE A 223 -3.90 4.54 -2.03
C ILE A 223 -2.98 3.37 -2.43
N PRO A 224 -1.89 3.05 -1.70
CA PRO A 224 -1.07 1.89 -1.99
C PRO A 224 -1.82 0.58 -1.81
N ALA A 225 -2.70 0.46 -0.82
CA ALA A 225 -3.54 -0.73 -0.63
C ALA A 225 -4.44 -1.00 -1.85
N TRP A 226 -5.07 0.04 -2.37
CA TRP A 226 -5.88 -0.01 -3.59
C TRP A 226 -5.06 -0.47 -4.80
N ARG A 227 -3.86 0.09 -4.98
CA ARG A 227 -2.95 -0.30 -6.08
C ARG A 227 -2.44 -1.73 -5.93
N ALA A 228 -2.11 -2.17 -4.71
CA ALA A 228 -1.70 -3.54 -4.42
C ALA A 228 -2.82 -4.53 -4.74
N TRP A 229 -4.05 -4.22 -4.32
CA TRP A 229 -5.22 -5.04 -4.65
C TRP A 229 -5.46 -5.14 -6.16
N HIS A 230 -5.43 -4.01 -6.87
CA HIS A 230 -5.57 -3.97 -8.33
C HIS A 230 -4.49 -4.76 -9.07
N ALA A 231 -3.28 -4.82 -8.52
CA ALA A 231 -2.17 -5.57 -9.09
C ALA A 231 -2.28 -7.08 -8.87
N LEU A 232 -2.83 -7.51 -7.74
CA LEU A 232 -2.87 -8.92 -7.31
C LEU A 232 -4.17 -9.63 -7.68
N TYR A 233 -5.31 -8.95 -7.57
CA TYR A 233 -6.64 -9.58 -7.57
C TYR A 233 -7.58 -9.08 -8.66
N ARG A 234 -7.21 -8.06 -9.45
CA ARG A 234 -8.02 -7.68 -10.61
C ARG A 234 -8.06 -8.88 -11.56
N PRO A 235 -9.24 -9.41 -11.92
CA PRO A 235 -9.33 -10.54 -12.83
C PRO A 235 -8.56 -10.17 -14.11
N ARG A 236 -7.60 -11.02 -14.50
CA ARG A 236 -6.95 -10.98 -15.81
C ARG A 236 -7.98 -11.33 -16.89
N ALA A 237 -9.00 -10.50 -17.06
CA ALA A 237 -9.81 -10.52 -18.25
C ALA A 237 -8.87 -10.15 -19.41
N ARG A 238 -8.73 -11.04 -20.40
CA ARG A 238 -7.95 -10.91 -21.66
C ARG A 238 -6.48 -11.38 -21.69
N ARG A 239 -6.18 -12.60 -21.23
CA ARG A 239 -5.03 -13.38 -21.78
C ARG A 239 -5.42 -14.82 -22.17
N GLN A 240 -6.61 -14.99 -22.75
CA GLN A 240 -7.04 -16.28 -23.32
C GLN A 240 -7.49 -16.18 -24.80
N HIS A 241 -7.17 -15.10 -25.49
CA HIS A 241 -7.22 -15.06 -26.96
C HIS A 241 -5.80 -15.10 -27.52
N LEU A 242 -5.17 -16.26 -27.40
CA LEU A 242 -4.10 -16.68 -28.31
C LEU A 242 -4.74 -17.78 -29.18
N PRO A 243 -4.96 -17.55 -30.49
CA PRO A 243 -5.37 -18.62 -31.38
C PRO A 243 -4.28 -19.71 -31.38
N ARG A 244 -4.72 -20.96 -31.29
CA ARG A 244 -3.87 -22.16 -31.41
C ARG A 244 -3.35 -22.30 -32.83
#